data_AF-A0A3A6MPH6-F1
#
_entry.id   AF-A0A3A6MPH6-F1
#
_cell.length_a   1.000
_cell.length_b   1.000
_cell.length_c   1.000
_cell.angle_alpha   90.00
_cell.angle_beta   90.00
_cell.angle_gamma   90.00
#
_symmetry.space_group_name_H-M   'P 1'
#
loop_
_entity.id
_entity.type
_entity.pdbx_description
1 polymer ?
#
loop_
_entity_poly.entity_id
_entity_poly.type
_entity_poly.pdbx_seq_one_letter_code
_entity_poly.pdbx_strand_id
1 'polypeptide(L)' 'LIGAHAAVASMSLLTRDSSRYRTYFPAISLICP' A
#
# COMPACT_ATOMS: atom_id res chain seq x y z
N LEU A 1 7.31 -8.83 -2.45
CA LEU A 1 7.40 -7.38 -2.15
C LEU A 1 6.23 -6.63 -2.82
N ILE A 2 5.01 -6.81 -2.31
CA ILE A 2 3.81 -6.28 -2.98
C ILE A 2 3.69 -4.76 -2.77
N GLY A 3 3.98 -4.27 -1.55
CA GLY A 3 4.00 -2.83 -1.26
C GLY A 3 5.02 -2.05 -2.09
N ALA A 4 6.29 -2.45 -2.09
CA ALA A 4 7.32 -1.76 -2.87
C ALA A 4 7.01 -1.74 -4.38
N HIS A 5 6.47 -2.84 -4.92
CA HIS A 5 6.05 -2.89 -6.31
C HIS A 5 4.88 -1.94 -6.60
N ALA A 6 3.86 -1.90 -5.73
CA ALA A 6 2.73 -0.99 -5.86
C ALA A 6 3.14 0.49 -5.78
N ALA A 7 4.14 0.83 -4.93
CA ALA A 7 4.68 2.18 -4.85
C ALA A 7 5.35 2.63 -6.15
N VAL A 8 6.16 1.76 -6.77
CA VAL A 8 6.85 2.09 -8.03
C VAL A 8 5.89 2.08 -9.22
N ALA A 9 4.93 1.16 -9.22
CA ALA A 9 3.93 1.04 -10.28
C ALA A 9 2.77 2.05 -10.15
N SER A 10 2.76 2.90 -9.11
CA SER A 10 1.65 3.83 -8.81
C SER A 10 0.28 3.14 -8.77
N MET A 11 0.24 1.91 -8.26
CA MET A 11 -0.99 1.10 -8.18
C MET A 11 -1.62 1.24 -6.79
N SER A 12 -2.96 1.18 -6.74
CA SER A 12 -3.68 1.12 -5.47
C SER A 12 -3.62 -0.28 -4.89
N LEU A 13 -3.33 -0.39 -3.59
CA LEU A 13 -3.17 -1.67 -2.91
C LEU A 13 -4.37 -1.95 -2.00
N LEU A 14 -5.09 -3.02 -2.32
CA LEU A 14 -6.23 -3.46 -1.51
C LEU A 14 -5.73 -4.32 -0.34
N THR A 15 -5.98 -3.89 0.89
CA THR A 15 -5.51 -4.58 2.09
C THR A 15 -6.40 -4.32 3.29
N ARG A 16 -6.48 -5.30 4.20
CA ARG A 16 -7.14 -5.15 5.50
C ARG A 16 -6.23 -4.49 6.54
N ASP A 17 -4.91 -4.59 6.38
CA ASP A 17 -3.92 -4.05 7.32
C ASP A 17 -3.40 -2.69 6.86
N SER A 18 -4.27 -1.69 6.82
CA SER A 18 -3.90 -0.33 6.37
C SER A 18 -2.80 0.31 7.23
N SER A 19 -2.82 0.08 8.55
CA SER A 19 -1.86 0.63 9.51
C SER A 19 -0.41 0.21 9.17
N ARG A 20 -0.18 -1.09 8.97
CA ARG A 20 1.15 -1.62 8.65
C ARG A 20 1.68 -1.05 7.33
N TYR A 21 0.83 -1.00 6.31
CA TYR A 21 1.23 -0.49 5.00
C TYR A 21 1.48 1.02 5.01
N ARG A 22 0.72 1.80 5.79
CA ARG A 22 0.98 3.24 5.96
C ARG A 22 2.31 3.53 6.63
N THR A 23 2.74 2.71 7.59
CA THR A 23 4.02 2.90 8.28
C THR A 23 5.21 2.67 7.36
N TYR A 24 5.16 1.62 6.52
CA TYR A 24 6.27 1.28 5.63
C TYR A 24 6.21 1.95 4.26
N PHE A 25 5.00 2.25 3.78
CA PHE A 25 4.76 2.76 2.43
C PHE A 25 3.69 3.88 2.45
N PRO A 26 3.98 5.03 3.09
CA PRO A 26 3.02 6.12 3.26
C PRO A 26 2.55 6.75 1.95
N ALA A 27 3.33 6.59 0.87
CA ALA A 27 3.02 7.14 -0.45
C ALA A 27 2.11 6.24 -1.31
N ILE A 28 1.79 5.03 -0.86
CA ILE A 28 0.91 4.12 -1.61
C ILE A 28 -0.55 4.46 -1.32
N SER A 29 -1.37 4.50 -2.38
CA SER A 29 -2.82 4.57 -2.24
C SER A 29 -3.36 3.23 -1.75
N LEU A 30 -3.95 3.21 -0.54
CA LEU A 30 -4.50 2.01 0.07
C LEU A 30 -6.02 2.00 -0.06
N ILE A 31 -6.57 0.85 -0.48
CA ILE A 31 -8.00 0.58 -0.44
C ILE A 31 -8.23 -0.44 0.67
N CYS A 32 -8.88 -0.02 1.74
CA CYS A 32 -9.26 -0.90 2.84
C CYS A 32 -10.79 -0.97 2.93
N PRO A 33 -11.38 -2.17 2.94
CA PRO A 33 -12.80 -2.34 3.30
C PRO A 33 -13.05 -2.06 4.79
#